data_AF-A0A8H8J7R8-F1
#
_entry.id   AF-A0A8H8J7R8-F1
#
_cell.length_a   1.000
_cell.length_b   1.000
_cell.length_c   1.000
_cell.angle_alpha   90.00
_cell.angle_beta   90.00
_cell.angle_gamma   90.00
#
_symmetry.space_group_name_H-M   'P 1'
#
loop_
_entity.id
_entity.type
_entity.pdbx_description
1 polymer ?
#
loop_
_entity_poly.entity_id
_entity_poly.type
_entity_poly.pdbx_seq_one_letter_code
_entity_poly.pdbx_strand_id
1 'polypeptide(L)'
;MRGAHTNGSTADVNAGIGHLGSFKTIVSFGDSFTSDGKFDGSAPDLPVQTGTSPRYGGRFANGYVWIENLANDTGSRLLDYAVPGAVTDTAIWPSKFTESSFVKQVAVFQNQSHILDSNTTLYSVFFGINDFSASAKDGDHMLEAAEALLNQVKILSQAPTNAKYFLVIDDYGRGMNPIQAAFQHDTKINFRDSYCKRLGL
;
A
#
# COMPACT_ATOMS: atom_id res chain seq x y z
N MET A 1 -27.47 20.12 -14.98
CA MET A 1 -26.19 20.18 -15.72
C MET A 1 -25.53 18.83 -15.57
N ARG A 2 -25.33 18.10 -16.67
CA ARG A 2 -24.77 16.74 -16.70
C ARG A 2 -23.25 16.83 -16.66
N GLY A 3 -22.62 16.16 -15.69
CA GLY A 3 -21.17 16.06 -15.59
C GLY A 3 -20.58 15.31 -16.78
N ALA A 4 -19.55 15.89 -17.38
CA ALA A 4 -18.84 15.29 -18.50
C ALA A 4 -17.95 14.15 -18.00
N HIS A 5 -18.27 12.91 -18.37
CA HIS A 5 -17.33 11.80 -18.34
C HIS A 5 -16.29 12.03 -19.45
N THR A 6 -15.03 12.25 -19.07
CA THR A 6 -13.93 12.37 -20.04
C THR A 6 -13.42 10.99 -20.41
N ASN A 7 -13.72 10.59 -21.65
CA ASN A 7 -13.24 9.37 -22.30
C ASN A 7 -11.76 9.56 -22.71
N GLY A 8 -10.81 9.15 -21.88
CA GLY A 8 -9.37 9.29 -22.17
C GLY A 8 -8.64 7.95 -22.04
N SER A 9 -7.83 7.58 -23.05
CA SER A 9 -6.94 6.43 -22.97
C SER A 9 -5.96 6.55 -21.80
N THR A 10 -5.83 5.49 -21.02
CA THR A 10 -4.75 5.29 -20.04
C THR A 10 -3.40 5.28 -20.74
N ALA A 11 -2.44 6.05 -20.23
CA ALA A 11 -1.06 6.04 -20.71
C ALA A 11 -0.10 5.73 -19.55
N ASP A 12 0.90 4.91 -19.81
CA ASP A 12 1.97 4.59 -18.87
C ASP A 12 2.77 5.86 -18.54
N VAL A 13 2.69 6.32 -17.29
CA VAL A 13 3.55 7.40 -16.77
C VAL A 13 4.53 6.83 -15.77
N ASN A 14 5.58 6.19 -16.28
CA ASN A 14 6.81 6.05 -15.50
C ASN A 14 7.57 7.38 -15.61
N ALA A 15 7.35 8.30 -14.67
CA ALA A 15 8.15 9.51 -14.55
C ALA A 15 9.59 9.24 -14.07
N GLY A 16 9.95 7.96 -13.89
CA GLY A 16 11.19 7.51 -13.26
C GLY A 16 11.08 7.68 -11.76
N ILE A 17 10.82 6.59 -11.03
CA ILE A 17 11.30 6.52 -9.65
C ILE A 17 12.82 6.70 -9.76
N GLY A 18 13.40 7.65 -9.03
CA GLY A 18 14.86 7.83 -8.99
C GLY A 18 15.57 6.50 -8.65
N HIS A 19 16.88 6.42 -8.85
CA HIS A 19 17.64 5.23 -8.47
C HIS A 19 17.26 4.79 -7.05
N LEU A 20 16.73 3.57 -6.84
CA LEU A 20 16.13 3.16 -5.55
C LEU A 20 17.02 3.42 -4.32
N GLY A 21 18.34 3.30 -4.45
CA GLY A 21 19.32 3.67 -3.40
C GLY A 21 19.42 5.17 -3.03
N SER A 22 18.72 6.06 -3.73
CA SER A 22 18.59 7.47 -3.35
C SER A 22 17.63 7.66 -2.19
N PHE A 23 16.70 6.73 -1.97
CA PHE A 23 15.79 6.79 -0.84
C PHE A 23 16.49 6.40 0.45
N LYS A 24 16.33 7.23 1.48
CA LYS A 24 16.92 7.04 2.81
C LYS A 24 15.87 6.59 3.82
N THR A 25 14.60 6.91 3.58
CA THR A 25 13.47 6.42 4.36
C THR A 25 12.43 5.82 3.42
N ILE A 26 11.84 4.71 3.84
CA ILE A 26 10.65 4.12 3.24
C ILE A 26 9.54 4.18 4.29
N VAL A 27 8.40 4.77 3.93
CA VAL A 27 7.17 4.76 4.73
C VAL A 27 6.19 3.82 4.06
N SER A 28 5.71 2.82 4.76
CA SER A 28 4.90 1.75 4.17
C SER A 28 3.52 1.68 4.80
N PHE A 29 2.51 1.55 3.94
CA PHE A 29 1.11 1.36 4.30
C PHE A 29 0.57 0.15 3.54
N GLY A 30 -0.25 -0.65 4.19
CA GLY A 30 -0.83 -1.82 3.55
C GLY A 30 -1.49 -2.79 4.50
N ASP A 31 -1.48 -4.06 4.11
CA ASP A 31 -2.08 -5.14 4.87
C ASP A 31 -1.07 -6.24 5.25
N SER A 32 -1.57 -7.47 5.44
CA SER A 32 -0.75 -8.64 5.78
C SER A 32 0.39 -8.93 4.81
N PHE A 33 0.29 -8.52 3.54
CA PHE A 33 1.35 -8.75 2.55
C PHE A 33 2.56 -7.82 2.74
N THR A 34 2.36 -6.73 3.47
CA THR A 34 3.38 -5.70 3.72
C THR A 34 3.82 -5.65 5.18
N SER A 35 2.99 -6.15 6.09
CA SER A 35 3.15 -5.97 7.53
C SER A 35 4.35 -6.71 8.13
N ASP A 36 5.17 -5.95 8.86
CA ASP A 36 6.28 -6.43 9.67
C ASP A 36 5.90 -6.84 11.11
N GLY A 37 4.65 -6.63 11.52
CA GLY A 37 4.16 -7.01 12.85
C GLY A 37 4.20 -5.93 13.94
N LYS A 38 4.70 -4.70 13.68
CA LYS A 38 4.68 -3.59 14.65
C LYS A 38 3.59 -2.55 14.41
N PHE A 39 3.28 -2.27 13.14
CA PHE A 39 2.15 -1.42 12.70
C PHE A 39 2.20 0.08 13.07
N ASP A 40 3.25 0.54 13.73
CA ASP A 40 3.39 1.90 14.25
C ASP A 40 4.64 2.63 13.73
N GLY A 41 5.33 2.05 12.75
CA GLY A 41 6.59 2.55 12.23
C GLY A 41 7.81 2.27 13.11
N SER A 42 7.67 1.56 14.23
CA SER A 42 8.83 1.14 15.03
C SER A 42 9.63 0.04 14.32
N ALA A 43 10.90 -0.12 14.72
CA ALA A 43 11.74 -1.17 14.16
C ALA A 43 11.15 -2.55 14.49
N PRO A 44 11.02 -3.44 13.51
CA PRO A 44 10.39 -4.72 13.77
C PRO A 44 11.34 -5.70 14.46
N ASP A 45 10.76 -6.69 15.13
CA ASP A 45 11.54 -7.79 15.71
C ASP A 45 12.19 -8.58 14.57
N LEU A 46 13.28 -9.31 14.87
CA LEU A 46 13.89 -10.20 13.87
C LEU A 46 12.88 -11.25 13.39
N PRO A 47 12.92 -11.66 12.11
CA PRO A 47 12.04 -12.69 11.56
C PRO A 47 12.50 -14.08 12.02
N VAL A 48 12.37 -14.35 13.31
CA VAL A 48 12.68 -15.65 13.94
C VAL A 48 11.39 -16.39 14.29
N GLN A 49 11.47 -17.71 14.27
CA GLN A 49 10.36 -18.57 14.65
C GLN A 49 10.09 -18.46 16.16
N THR A 50 8.83 -18.23 16.51
CA THR A 50 8.34 -18.30 17.89
C THR A 50 7.38 -19.49 18.04
N GLY A 51 7.82 -20.53 18.75
CA GLY A 51 7.06 -21.77 18.92
C GLY A 51 6.76 -22.45 17.58
N THR A 52 5.52 -22.88 17.36
CA THR A 52 5.06 -23.50 16.10
C THR A 52 4.44 -22.49 15.13
N SER A 53 4.51 -21.19 15.44
CA SER A 53 3.90 -20.16 14.59
C SER A 53 4.63 -20.08 13.24
N PRO A 54 3.90 -20.06 12.10
CA PRO A 54 4.50 -19.76 10.80
C PRO A 54 4.74 -18.26 10.61
N ARG A 55 4.37 -17.42 11.59
CA ARG A 55 4.45 -15.95 11.55
C ARG A 55 5.68 -15.45 12.28
N TYR A 56 6.79 -15.38 11.58
CA TYR A 56 8.09 -15.06 12.18
C TYR A 56 8.14 -13.57 12.51
N GLY A 57 8.55 -13.21 13.72
CA GLY A 57 8.54 -11.81 14.18
C GLY A 57 7.17 -11.10 14.09
N GLY A 58 6.06 -11.84 13.94
CA GLY A 58 4.71 -11.28 13.75
C GLY A 58 4.26 -11.09 12.30
N ARG A 59 5.14 -11.32 11.30
CA ARG A 59 4.80 -11.22 9.87
C ARG A 59 3.76 -12.26 9.48
N PHE A 60 2.97 -12.01 8.44
CA PHE A 60 2.20 -13.06 7.77
C PHE A 60 3.08 -13.86 6.78
N ALA A 61 4.32 -14.11 7.18
CA ALA A 61 5.36 -14.83 6.46
C ALA A 61 6.32 -15.51 7.44
N ASN A 62 7.11 -16.45 6.94
CA ASN A 62 8.18 -17.15 7.68
C ASN A 62 9.55 -16.47 7.53
N GLY A 63 9.56 -15.17 7.22
CA GLY A 63 10.75 -14.41 6.88
C GLY A 63 10.42 -12.94 6.67
N TYR A 64 11.38 -12.19 6.13
CA TYR A 64 11.18 -10.81 5.70
C TYR A 64 10.09 -10.71 4.63
N VAL A 65 9.18 -9.74 4.78
CA VAL A 65 8.24 -9.37 3.71
C VAL A 65 8.93 -8.50 2.66
N TRP A 66 8.28 -8.29 1.52
CA TRP A 66 8.88 -7.61 0.36
C TRP A 66 9.42 -6.21 0.69
N ILE A 67 8.72 -5.45 1.54
CA ILE A 67 9.12 -4.08 1.89
C ILE A 67 10.38 -4.05 2.77
N GLU A 68 10.55 -5.06 3.63
CA GLU A 68 11.76 -5.23 4.44
C GLU A 68 12.95 -5.59 3.55
N ASN A 69 12.77 -6.46 2.57
CA ASN A 69 13.81 -6.77 1.59
C ASN A 69 14.19 -5.53 0.77
N LEU A 70 13.21 -4.75 0.31
CA LEU A 70 13.49 -3.48 -0.38
C LEU A 70 14.31 -2.53 0.48
N ALA A 71 13.92 -2.35 1.75
CA ALA A 71 14.65 -1.49 2.68
C ALA A 71 16.08 -1.97 2.94
N ASN A 72 16.28 -3.29 3.09
CA ASN A 72 17.59 -3.91 3.26
C ASN A 72 18.48 -3.70 2.03
N ASP A 73 17.95 -3.92 0.82
CA ASP A 73 18.68 -3.79 -0.43
C ASP A 73 19.11 -2.34 -0.73
N THR A 74 18.32 -1.36 -0.28
CA THR A 74 18.63 0.07 -0.45
C THR A 74 19.35 0.69 0.75
N GLY A 75 19.47 -0.04 1.86
CA GLY A 75 19.96 0.50 3.14
C GLY A 75 19.07 1.62 3.69
N SER A 76 17.78 1.62 3.35
CA SER A 76 16.81 2.63 3.80
C SER A 76 16.28 2.28 5.19
N ARG A 77 15.95 3.30 5.99
CA ARG A 77 15.15 3.14 7.20
C ARG A 77 13.70 2.84 6.81
N LEU A 78 13.13 1.75 7.33
CA LEU A 78 11.72 1.41 7.15
C LEU A 78 10.87 1.96 8.30
N LEU A 79 9.74 2.57 7.95
CA LEU A 79 8.62 2.92 8.83
C LEU A 79 7.38 2.20 8.32
N ASP A 80 7.06 1.02 8.86
CA ASP A 80 5.91 0.23 8.43
C ASP A 80 4.68 0.44 9.32
N TYR A 81 3.57 0.80 8.69
CA TYR A 81 2.26 0.98 9.31
C TYR A 81 1.24 -0.05 8.81
N ALA A 82 1.65 -1.00 7.97
CA ALA A 82 0.74 -1.99 7.41
C ALA A 82 0.13 -2.88 8.49
N VAL A 83 -1.20 -3.01 8.48
CA VAL A 83 -1.97 -3.81 9.45
C VAL A 83 -2.68 -4.96 8.74
N PRO A 84 -2.49 -6.21 9.16
CA PRO A 84 -3.20 -7.36 8.59
C PRO A 84 -4.71 -7.19 8.52
N GLY A 85 -5.31 -7.53 7.38
CA GLY A 85 -6.74 -7.39 7.13
C GLY A 85 -7.21 -5.99 6.74
N ALA A 86 -6.33 -4.98 6.77
CA ALA A 86 -6.72 -3.61 6.49
C ALA A 86 -7.31 -3.43 5.09
N VAL A 87 -8.41 -2.66 5.04
CA VAL A 87 -9.05 -2.18 3.81
C VAL A 87 -8.59 -0.75 3.50
N THR A 88 -8.99 -0.20 2.36
CA THR A 88 -8.72 1.22 2.05
C THR A 88 -9.42 2.16 3.05
N ASP A 89 -10.71 1.96 3.29
CA ASP A 89 -11.51 2.67 4.29
C ASP A 89 -12.58 1.77 4.91
N THR A 90 -12.63 1.71 6.24
CA THR A 90 -13.65 0.95 6.98
C THR A 90 -15.06 1.52 6.83
N ALA A 91 -15.21 2.79 6.43
CA ALA A 91 -16.53 3.39 6.18
C ALA A 91 -17.23 2.82 4.94
N ILE A 92 -16.47 2.27 3.99
CA ILE A 92 -16.97 1.65 2.76
C ILE A 92 -17.44 0.22 3.00
N TRP A 93 -16.81 -0.47 3.97
CA TRP A 93 -16.98 -1.90 4.20
C TRP A 93 -17.59 -2.17 5.59
N PRO A 94 -18.93 -2.18 5.73
CA PRO A 94 -19.60 -2.43 7.02
C PRO A 94 -19.14 -3.72 7.71
N SER A 95 -18.78 -4.77 6.97
CA SER A 95 -18.26 -6.02 7.55
C SER A 95 -16.87 -5.88 8.19
N LYS A 96 -16.17 -4.78 7.93
CA LYS A 96 -14.80 -4.47 8.33
C LYS A 96 -14.69 -3.29 9.30
N PHE A 97 -15.81 -2.79 9.84
CA PHE A 97 -15.84 -1.55 10.63
C PHE A 97 -14.88 -1.51 11.84
N THR A 98 -14.58 -2.67 12.46
CA THR A 98 -13.64 -2.78 13.59
C THR A 98 -12.18 -2.97 13.19
N GLU A 99 -11.89 -3.23 11.91
CA GLU A 99 -10.54 -3.51 11.42
C GLU A 99 -9.74 -2.20 11.19
N SER A 100 -8.46 -2.32 10.83
CA SER A 100 -7.67 -1.17 10.40
C SER A 100 -7.99 -0.76 8.96
N SER A 101 -7.51 0.39 8.54
CA SER A 101 -7.62 0.86 7.15
C SER A 101 -6.45 1.76 6.77
N PHE A 102 -6.28 2.03 5.47
CA PHE A 102 -5.30 3.02 5.01
C PHE A 102 -5.53 4.38 5.68
N VAL A 103 -6.79 4.81 5.79
CA VAL A 103 -7.18 6.04 6.53
C VAL A 103 -6.63 6.03 7.96
N LYS A 104 -6.81 4.92 8.69
CA LYS A 104 -6.32 4.80 10.08
C LYS A 104 -4.79 4.78 10.16
N GLN A 105 -4.12 4.09 9.23
CA GLN A 105 -2.66 4.02 9.21
C GLN A 105 -2.02 5.38 8.89
N VAL A 106 -2.57 6.15 7.94
CA VAL A 106 -2.13 7.53 7.65
C VAL A 106 -2.33 8.42 8.88
N ALA A 107 -3.44 8.28 9.59
CA ALA A 107 -3.67 9.03 10.82
C ALA A 107 -2.62 8.72 11.91
N VAL A 108 -2.24 7.45 12.09
CA VAL A 108 -1.16 7.07 13.02
C VAL A 108 0.16 7.73 12.61
N PHE A 109 0.55 7.61 11.34
CA PHE A 109 1.76 8.23 10.81
C PHE A 109 1.79 9.76 11.01
N GLN A 110 0.70 10.46 10.67
CA GLN A 110 0.61 11.91 10.80
C GLN A 110 0.64 12.37 12.26
N ASN A 111 0.02 11.62 13.17
CA ASN A 111 0.02 11.94 14.61
C ASN A 111 1.40 11.85 15.24
N GLN A 112 2.33 11.11 14.64
CA GLN A 112 3.72 11.03 15.11
C GLN A 112 4.58 12.22 14.67
N SER A 113 4.08 13.08 13.78
CA SER A 113 4.72 14.34 13.37
C SER A 113 6.18 14.19 12.91
N HIS A 114 6.47 13.13 12.14
CA HIS A 114 7.81 12.90 11.60
C HIS A 114 8.27 14.07 10.73
N ILE A 115 9.53 14.46 10.87
CA ILE A 115 10.21 15.39 9.97
C ILE A 115 11.04 14.54 8.99
N LEU A 116 10.46 14.23 7.83
CA LEU A 116 11.11 13.45 6.78
C LEU A 116 11.51 14.34 5.60
N ASP A 117 12.65 14.06 4.99
CA ASP A 117 13.03 14.72 3.74
C ASP A 117 12.24 14.13 2.58
N SER A 118 11.29 14.92 2.05
CA SER A 118 10.46 14.56 0.90
C SER A 118 11.25 14.19 -0.37
N ASN A 119 12.51 14.63 -0.51
CA ASN A 119 13.33 14.31 -1.67
C ASN A 119 14.00 12.92 -1.57
N THR A 120 14.02 12.34 -0.37
CA THR A 120 14.69 11.06 -0.09
C THR A 120 13.77 10.07 0.63
N THR A 121 12.48 10.34 0.68
CA THR A 121 11.47 9.45 1.28
C THR A 121 10.58 8.83 0.20
N LEU A 122 10.53 7.50 0.17
CA LEU A 122 9.60 6.73 -0.65
C LEU A 122 8.41 6.31 0.20
N TYR A 123 7.20 6.54 -0.30
CA TYR A 123 5.96 6.06 0.31
C TYR A 123 5.46 4.86 -0.46
N SER A 124 5.24 3.73 0.18
CA SER A 124 4.65 2.55 -0.46
C SER A 124 3.25 2.27 0.05
N VAL A 125 2.38 1.86 -0.86
CA VAL A 125 0.95 1.65 -0.61
C VAL A 125 0.52 0.34 -1.27
N PHE A 126 0.05 -0.62 -0.48
CA PHE A 126 -0.47 -1.89 -1.01
C PHE A 126 -1.77 -2.31 -0.31
N PHE A 127 -2.89 -2.10 -1.00
CA PHE A 127 -4.26 -2.37 -0.53
C PHE A 127 -5.13 -2.85 -1.69
N GLY A 128 -6.31 -3.42 -1.37
CA GLY A 128 -7.32 -3.89 -2.33
C GLY A 128 -7.76 -5.33 -2.08
N ILE A 129 -6.88 -6.15 -1.48
CA ILE A 129 -7.12 -7.58 -1.17
C ILE A 129 -8.32 -7.75 -0.24
N ASN A 130 -8.33 -6.99 0.85
CA ASN A 130 -9.37 -7.10 1.87
C ASN A 130 -10.65 -6.37 1.45
N ASP A 131 -10.54 -5.32 0.63
CA ASP A 131 -11.66 -4.63 -0.02
C ASP A 131 -12.40 -5.60 -0.96
N PHE A 132 -11.66 -6.26 -1.86
CA PHE A 132 -12.21 -7.28 -2.76
C PHE A 132 -12.87 -8.42 -1.97
N SER A 133 -12.24 -8.85 -0.88
CA SER A 133 -12.79 -9.91 -0.02
C SER A 133 -14.08 -9.46 0.69
N ALA A 134 -14.16 -8.20 1.12
CA ALA A 134 -15.34 -7.61 1.75
C ALA A 134 -16.49 -7.42 0.75
N SER A 135 -16.18 -7.17 -0.53
CA SER A 135 -17.20 -6.95 -1.57
C SER A 135 -18.15 -8.14 -1.76
N ALA A 136 -17.67 -9.37 -1.51
CA ALA A 136 -18.50 -10.57 -1.53
C ALA A 136 -19.65 -10.55 -0.50
N LYS A 137 -19.51 -9.76 0.57
CA LYS A 137 -20.50 -9.63 1.65
C LYS A 137 -21.24 -8.29 1.61
N ASP A 138 -20.51 -7.21 1.32
CA ASP A 138 -21.02 -5.84 1.47
C ASP A 138 -21.49 -5.23 0.14
N GLY A 139 -21.24 -5.88 -0.99
CA GLY A 139 -21.56 -5.37 -2.33
C GLY A 139 -20.34 -4.79 -3.06
N ASP A 140 -20.50 -4.47 -4.34
CA ASP A 140 -19.40 -3.89 -5.13
C ASP A 140 -19.26 -2.39 -4.84
N HIS A 141 -18.19 -2.05 -4.12
CA HIS A 141 -17.76 -0.69 -3.79
C HIS A 141 -16.29 -0.44 -4.17
N MET A 142 -15.79 -1.16 -5.17
CA MET A 142 -14.37 -1.12 -5.53
C MET A 142 -13.93 0.24 -6.08
N LEU A 143 -14.84 0.99 -6.72
CA LEU A 143 -14.58 2.36 -7.17
C LEU A 143 -14.39 3.30 -5.97
N GLU A 144 -15.27 3.25 -4.98
CA GLU A 144 -15.16 4.02 -3.74
C GLU A 144 -13.86 3.68 -2.99
N ALA A 145 -13.47 2.41 -2.96
CA ALA A 145 -12.20 1.98 -2.37
C ALA A 145 -10.99 2.56 -3.11
N ALA A 146 -11.03 2.60 -4.45
CA ALA A 146 -10.00 3.25 -5.26
C ALA A 146 -9.90 4.76 -4.95
N GLU A 147 -11.05 5.44 -4.87
CA GLU A 147 -11.12 6.86 -4.50
C GLU A 147 -10.57 7.11 -3.10
N ALA A 148 -10.87 6.25 -2.13
CA ALA A 148 -10.31 6.34 -0.78
C ALA A 148 -8.78 6.23 -0.77
N LEU A 149 -8.20 5.31 -1.55
CA LEU A 149 -6.75 5.18 -1.71
C LEU A 149 -6.14 6.46 -2.30
N LEU A 150 -6.70 6.97 -3.40
CA LEU A 150 -6.23 8.20 -4.04
C LEU A 150 -6.31 9.41 -3.10
N ASN A 151 -7.38 9.49 -2.31
CA ASN A 151 -7.55 10.55 -1.31
C ASN A 151 -6.45 10.52 -0.25
N GLN A 152 -6.05 9.33 0.23
CA GLN A 152 -4.94 9.19 1.17
C GLN A 152 -3.58 9.56 0.54
N VAL A 153 -3.32 9.15 -0.70
CA VAL A 153 -2.12 9.58 -1.45
C VAL A 153 -2.08 11.10 -1.60
N LYS A 154 -3.22 11.73 -1.91
CA LYS A 154 -3.35 13.18 -2.00
C LYS A 154 -3.08 13.87 -0.66
N ILE A 155 -3.59 13.33 0.44
CA ILE A 155 -3.33 13.83 1.80
C ILE A 155 -1.83 13.77 2.12
N LEU A 156 -1.16 12.64 1.84
CA LEU A 156 0.28 12.50 2.05
C LEU A 156 1.10 13.45 1.16
N SER A 157 0.61 13.77 -0.03
CA SER A 157 1.27 14.72 -0.95
C SER A 157 1.19 16.17 -0.48
N GLN A 158 0.31 16.48 0.48
CA GLN A 158 0.11 17.82 1.03
C GLN A 158 0.96 18.06 2.29
N ALA A 159 1.08 19.33 2.70
CA ALA A 159 1.70 19.68 3.96
C ALA A 159 0.98 19.00 5.15
N PRO A 160 1.71 18.57 6.21
CA PRO A 160 3.15 18.77 6.41
C PRO A 160 4.03 17.71 5.73
N THR A 161 3.45 16.61 5.24
CA THR A 161 4.20 15.45 4.73
C THR A 161 4.93 15.76 3.42
N ASN A 162 4.27 16.49 2.50
CA ASN A 162 4.80 16.89 1.19
C ASN A 162 5.41 15.71 0.42
N ALA A 163 4.81 14.52 0.49
CA ALA A 163 5.30 13.32 -0.17
C ALA A 163 5.38 13.52 -1.69
N LYS A 164 6.47 13.03 -2.30
CA LYS A 164 6.73 13.17 -3.75
C LYS A 164 6.82 11.84 -4.48
N TYR A 165 7.32 10.82 -3.80
CA TYR A 165 7.60 9.52 -4.40
C TYR A 165 6.69 8.47 -3.81
N PHE A 166 5.87 7.86 -4.67
CA PHE A 166 4.96 6.80 -4.30
C PHE A 166 5.27 5.53 -5.10
N LEU A 167 5.31 4.39 -4.42
CA LEU A 167 5.22 3.06 -5.00
C LEU A 167 3.87 2.48 -4.59
N VAL A 168 2.89 2.53 -5.50
CA VAL A 168 1.59 1.90 -5.27
C VAL A 168 1.63 0.50 -5.88
N ILE A 169 1.09 -0.50 -5.22
CA ILE A 169 1.07 -1.88 -5.73
C ILE A 169 -0.39 -2.24 -6.00
N ASP A 170 -0.65 -2.84 -7.14
CA ASP A 170 -1.98 -3.37 -7.48
C ASP A 170 -2.09 -4.86 -7.13
N ASP A 171 -3.32 -5.35 -7.05
CA ASP A 171 -3.64 -6.76 -6.81
C ASP A 171 -3.80 -7.54 -8.11
N TYR A 172 -2.81 -7.46 -9.01
CA TYR A 172 -2.87 -8.08 -10.33
C TYR A 172 -3.40 -9.53 -10.28
N GLY A 173 -4.50 -9.77 -11.01
CA GLY A 173 -5.11 -11.10 -11.14
C GLY A 173 -6.24 -11.42 -10.15
N ARG A 174 -6.47 -10.63 -9.10
CA ARG A 174 -7.70 -10.74 -8.29
C ARG A 174 -8.83 -9.95 -8.96
N GLY A 175 -9.63 -10.63 -9.78
CA GLY A 175 -10.75 -10.03 -10.51
C GLY A 175 -10.81 -10.37 -11.99
N MET A 176 -10.58 -11.64 -12.38
CA MET A 176 -10.72 -12.11 -13.78
C MET A 176 -12.16 -12.09 -14.33
N ASN A 177 -13.04 -11.24 -13.79
CA ASN A 177 -14.39 -10.91 -14.27
C ASN A 177 -14.57 -9.38 -14.16
N PRO A 178 -15.41 -8.75 -15.00
CA PRO A 178 -15.18 -7.50 -15.76
C PRO A 178 -15.04 -6.16 -14.98
N ILE A 179 -14.60 -6.19 -13.72
CA ILE A 179 -14.38 -5.04 -12.84
C ILE A 179 -12.95 -4.47 -12.98
N GLN A 180 -12.14 -5.03 -13.90
CA GLN A 180 -10.83 -4.46 -14.25
C GLN A 180 -10.94 -3.10 -14.98
N ALA A 181 -12.12 -2.75 -15.49
CA ALA A 181 -12.34 -1.45 -16.12
C ALA A 181 -12.27 -0.30 -15.11
N ALA A 182 -12.63 -0.49 -13.84
CA ALA A 182 -12.77 0.59 -12.85
C ALA A 182 -11.42 1.19 -12.39
N PHE A 183 -10.46 0.36 -12.00
CA PHE A 183 -9.13 0.84 -11.58
C PHE A 183 -8.30 1.38 -12.75
N GLN A 184 -8.50 0.82 -13.95
CA GLN A 184 -7.83 1.27 -15.16
C GLN A 184 -8.44 2.57 -15.70
N HIS A 185 -9.76 2.79 -15.61
CA HIS A 185 -10.38 3.97 -16.26
C HIS A 185 -10.04 5.31 -15.62
N ASP A 186 -9.82 5.37 -14.29
CA ASP A 186 -9.74 6.65 -13.57
C ASP A 186 -8.37 6.94 -12.92
N THR A 187 -7.41 6.01 -12.97
CA THR A 187 -6.06 6.25 -12.42
C THR A 187 -4.98 6.14 -13.48
N LYS A 188 -4.27 7.25 -13.71
CA LYS A 188 -3.07 7.35 -14.55
C LYS A 188 -1.86 6.66 -13.90
N ILE A 189 -1.97 5.43 -13.41
CA ILE A 189 -0.83 4.72 -12.83
C ILE A 189 -0.95 3.22 -13.14
N ASN A 190 -0.37 2.78 -14.26
CA ASN A 190 -0.17 1.37 -14.55
C ASN A 190 1.21 0.93 -14.02
N PHE A 191 1.19 -0.06 -13.13
CA PHE A 191 2.37 -0.73 -12.60
C PHE A 191 2.71 -1.92 -13.51
N ARG A 192 3.97 -1.98 -13.98
CA ARG A 192 4.47 -3.19 -14.63
C ARG A 192 5.42 -3.92 -13.69
N ASP A 193 4.93 -5.07 -13.26
CA ASP A 193 5.63 -6.12 -12.55
C ASP A 193 6.92 -6.53 -13.28
N SER A 194 8.07 -6.41 -12.60
CA SER A 194 9.37 -6.88 -13.12
C SER A 194 10.23 -7.63 -12.10
N TYR A 195 9.73 -7.91 -10.89
CA TYR A 195 10.55 -8.58 -9.87
C TYR A 195 10.21 -10.06 -9.63
N CYS A 196 9.04 -10.55 -10.04
CA CYS A 196 8.67 -11.98 -9.86
C CYS A 196 9.28 -12.96 -10.88
N LYS A 197 10.11 -12.52 -11.84
CA LYS A 197 10.76 -13.41 -12.83
C LYS A 197 12.24 -13.70 -12.59
N ARG A 198 12.82 -13.25 -11.46
CA ARG A 198 14.27 -13.37 -11.23
C ARG A 198 14.68 -14.16 -9.97
N LEU A 199 13.78 -14.95 -9.41
CA LEU A 199 14.12 -16.00 -8.45
C LEU A 199 13.50 -17.30 -8.97
N GLY A 200 14.28 -18.03 -9.78
CA GLY A 200 13.94 -19.36 -10.25
C GLY A 200 13.99 -20.37 -9.10
N LEU A 201 12.91 -20.42 -8.33
CA LEU A 201 12.50 -21.56 -7.49
C LEU A 201 11.14 -22.05 -7.97
#